data_AF-A0A0F9YBH8-F1
#
_entry.id   AF-A0A0F9YBH8-F1
#
_cell.length_a   1.000
_cell.length_b   1.000
_cell.length_c   1.000
_cell.angle_alpha   90.00
_cell.angle_beta   90.00
_cell.angle_gamma   90.00
#
_symmetry.space_group_name_H-M   'P 1'
#
loop_
_entity.id
_entity.type
_entity.pdbx_description
1 polymer ?
#
loop_
_entity_poly.entity_id
_entity_poly.type
_entity_poly.pdbx_seq_one_letter_code
_entity_poly.pdbx_strand_id
1 'polypeptide(L)'
;MSGTMVQNDADMNNAAIWSDVFVKVDEDDLPSEIMRERLQVRRDDILTAKLRTTIGFYKAVEAKAFPVLPGGIEDLGRVLDIFCVLCTFDNLAQSGYADLAKPAFWVRTGATRREVTPAIPVDIAAKICGISSSFLRASLVPLIKDGAVELIRSPSGVSAILVKPGFVNDMSFRRYLRN
;
A
#
# COMPACT_ATOMS: atom_id res chain seq x y z
N MET A 1 -22.71 13.04 -21.53
CA MET A 1 -21.77 13.88 -20.75
C MET A 1 -21.71 13.37 -19.31
N SER A 2 -20.97 12.28 -19.04
CA SER A 2 -20.92 11.66 -17.71
C SER A 2 -19.68 10.78 -17.52
N GLY A 3 -18.52 11.28 -17.97
CA GLY A 3 -17.21 10.64 -17.71
C GLY A 3 -16.40 11.40 -16.67
N THR A 4 -16.49 12.73 -16.69
CA THR A 4 -15.65 13.62 -15.88
C THR A 4 -16.03 13.67 -14.40
N MET A 5 -17.29 13.44 -14.03
CA MET A 5 -17.72 13.45 -12.62
C MET A 5 -17.26 12.21 -11.85
N VAL A 6 -17.30 11.02 -12.46
CA VAL A 6 -16.86 9.77 -11.80
C VAL A 6 -15.33 9.74 -11.62
N GLN A 7 -14.61 10.35 -12.56
CA GLN A 7 -13.15 10.47 -12.51
C GLN A 7 -12.72 11.47 -11.43
N ASN A 8 -13.40 12.61 -11.32
CA ASN A 8 -13.18 13.58 -10.24
C ASN A 8 -13.48 13.00 -8.84
N ASP A 9 -14.50 12.15 -8.69
CA ASP A 9 -14.79 11.50 -7.39
C ASP A 9 -13.78 10.41 -7.03
N ALA A 10 -13.19 9.73 -8.01
CA ALA A 10 -12.11 8.77 -7.80
C ALA A 10 -10.78 9.48 -7.46
N ASP A 11 -10.50 10.60 -8.12
CA ASP A 11 -9.30 11.40 -7.93
C ASP A 11 -9.38 12.23 -6.62
N MET A 12 -10.55 12.77 -6.27
CA MET A 12 -10.79 13.39 -4.95
C MET A 12 -10.73 12.38 -3.81
N ASN A 13 -11.27 11.16 -3.98
CA ASN A 13 -11.10 10.12 -2.98
C ASN A 13 -9.63 9.71 -2.83
N ASN A 14 -8.89 9.62 -3.94
CA ASN A 14 -7.45 9.33 -3.89
C ASN A 14 -6.67 10.44 -3.18
N ALA A 15 -6.93 11.73 -3.42
CA ALA A 15 -6.26 12.82 -2.72
C ALA A 15 -6.66 12.92 -1.23
N ALA A 16 -7.95 12.73 -0.91
CA ALA A 16 -8.47 12.76 0.47
C ALA A 16 -8.01 11.57 1.32
N ILE A 17 -7.70 10.43 0.70
CA ILE A 17 -7.18 9.23 1.38
C ILE A 17 -5.81 9.50 2.04
N TRP A 18 -5.00 10.41 1.49
CA TRP A 18 -3.67 10.72 2.02
C TRP A 18 -3.57 12.02 2.82
N SER A 19 -4.57 12.90 2.78
CA SER A 19 -4.53 14.21 3.47
C SER A 19 -4.33 14.08 4.99
N ASP A 20 -4.77 12.96 5.54
CA ASP A 20 -4.68 12.61 6.96
C ASP A 20 -3.38 11.91 7.37
N VAL A 21 -2.51 11.62 6.40
CA VAL A 21 -1.19 10.99 6.55
C VAL A 21 -0.07 11.95 6.16
N PHE A 22 -0.35 12.99 5.38
CA PHE A 22 0.60 14.06 5.12
C PHE A 22 0.57 15.12 6.23
N VAL A 23 1.71 15.35 6.87
CA VAL A 23 1.89 16.34 7.93
C VAL A 23 1.92 17.73 7.29
N LYS A 24 0.74 18.28 6.99
CA LYS A 24 0.49 19.55 6.25
C LYS A 24 0.92 19.51 4.79
N VAL A 25 -0.07 19.62 3.91
CA VAL A 25 0.13 20.03 2.53
C VAL A 25 -0.06 21.54 2.55
N ASP A 26 1.00 22.34 2.40
CA ASP A 26 0.81 23.70 1.92
C ASP A 26 0.24 23.59 0.50
N GLU A 27 -0.85 24.31 0.20
CA GLU A 27 -1.70 24.12 -0.99
C GLU A 27 -0.97 24.29 -2.35
N ASP A 28 0.32 24.61 -2.38
CA ASP A 28 1.12 24.92 -3.58
C ASP A 28 2.48 24.19 -3.68
N ASP A 29 2.70 23.06 -3.00
CA ASP A 29 3.97 22.30 -3.14
C ASP A 29 3.97 21.34 -4.35
N LEU A 30 4.06 21.93 -5.55
CA LEU A 30 4.16 21.21 -6.83
C LEU A 30 5.29 20.15 -6.86
N PRO A 31 6.51 20.41 -6.35
CA PRO A 31 7.54 19.38 -6.19
C PRO A 31 7.09 18.14 -5.40
N SER A 32 6.38 18.35 -4.29
CA SER A 32 5.82 17.28 -3.47
C SER A 32 4.75 16.47 -4.20
N GLU A 33 3.87 17.13 -4.93
CA GLU A 33 2.83 16.47 -5.73
C GLU A 33 3.45 15.59 -6.83
N ILE A 34 4.40 16.15 -7.59
CA ILE A 34 5.16 15.40 -8.62
C ILE A 34 5.89 14.20 -8.01
N MET A 35 6.45 14.35 -6.80
CA MET A 35 7.14 13.27 -6.11
C MET A 35 6.17 12.16 -5.69
N ARG A 36 4.99 12.50 -5.18
CA ARG A 36 3.94 11.53 -4.86
C ARG A 36 3.49 10.77 -6.11
N GLU A 37 3.20 11.47 -7.20
CA GLU A 37 2.79 10.84 -8.45
C GLU A 37 3.85 9.87 -9.01
N ARG A 38 5.13 10.24 -8.93
CA ARG A 38 6.24 9.41 -9.43
C ARG A 38 6.49 8.15 -8.58
N LEU A 39 6.19 8.22 -7.29
CA LEU A 39 6.44 7.14 -6.33
C LEU A 39 5.19 6.28 -6.09
N GLN A 40 4.03 6.73 -6.60
CA GLN A 40 2.78 5.99 -6.57
C GLN A 40 2.89 4.69 -7.36
N VAL A 41 2.54 3.60 -6.70
CA VAL A 41 2.40 2.28 -7.33
C VAL A 41 0.98 2.11 -7.83
N ARG A 42 0.82 1.77 -9.11
CA ARG A 42 -0.48 1.51 -9.74
C ARG A 42 -0.70 0.01 -9.91
N ARG A 43 -1.93 -0.40 -10.18
CA ARG A 43 -2.27 -1.83 -10.35
C ARG A 43 -1.44 -2.49 -11.44
N ASP A 44 -1.17 -1.76 -12.53
CA ASP A 44 -0.39 -2.25 -13.67
C ASP A 44 1.09 -2.51 -13.33
N ASP A 45 1.59 -1.93 -12.23
CA ASP A 45 2.94 -2.18 -11.75
C ASP A 45 3.03 -3.49 -10.95
N ILE A 46 1.90 -4.05 -10.50
CA ILE A 46 1.88 -5.27 -9.68
C ILE A 46 2.15 -6.49 -10.56
N LEU A 47 3.15 -7.27 -10.16
CA LEU A 47 3.51 -8.54 -10.79
C LEU A 47 2.55 -9.66 -10.37
N THR A 48 1.30 -9.57 -10.85
CA THR A 48 0.20 -10.49 -10.52
C THR A 48 0.54 -11.98 -10.70
N ALA A 49 1.44 -12.33 -11.64
CA ALA A 49 1.95 -13.69 -11.81
C ALA A 49 2.62 -14.30 -10.54
N LYS A 50 3.07 -13.46 -9.61
CA LYS A 50 3.64 -13.84 -8.31
C LYS A 50 2.60 -13.92 -7.18
N LEU A 51 1.39 -13.40 -7.38
CA LEU A 51 0.31 -13.36 -6.41
C LEU A 51 -0.70 -14.49 -6.62
N ARG A 52 -0.20 -15.73 -6.78
CA ARG A 52 -1.02 -16.86 -7.23
C ARG A 52 -2.09 -17.24 -6.20
N THR A 53 -1.74 -17.23 -4.91
CA THR A 53 -2.69 -17.54 -3.84
C THR A 53 -3.73 -16.44 -3.69
N THR A 54 -3.33 -15.18 -3.75
CA THR A 54 -4.24 -14.02 -3.69
C THR A 54 -5.23 -14.06 -4.84
N ILE A 55 -4.77 -14.21 -6.07
CA ILE A 55 -5.64 -14.26 -7.26
C ILE A 55 -6.59 -15.46 -7.18
N GLY A 56 -6.09 -16.63 -6.81
CA GLY A 56 -6.92 -17.82 -6.67
C GLY A 56 -8.01 -17.66 -5.61
N PHE A 57 -7.68 -17.07 -4.47
CA PHE A 57 -8.62 -16.81 -3.39
C PHE A 57 -9.72 -15.84 -3.82
N TYR A 58 -9.36 -14.67 -4.36
CA TYR A 58 -10.35 -13.66 -4.72
C TYR A 58 -11.22 -14.07 -5.91
N LYS A 59 -10.69 -14.84 -6.87
CA LYS A 59 -11.54 -15.45 -7.91
C LYS A 59 -12.58 -16.40 -7.34
N ALA A 60 -12.24 -17.16 -6.30
CA ALA A 60 -13.20 -18.06 -5.65
C ALA A 60 -14.25 -17.29 -4.83
N VAL A 61 -13.84 -16.17 -4.22
CA VAL A 61 -14.73 -15.23 -3.54
C VAL A 61 -15.72 -14.60 -4.52
N GLU A 62 -15.24 -14.05 -5.64
CA GLU A 62 -16.07 -13.46 -6.70
C GLU A 62 -17.05 -14.48 -7.31
N ALA A 63 -16.62 -15.74 -7.44
CA ALA A 63 -17.47 -16.85 -7.88
C ALA A 63 -18.49 -17.30 -6.82
N LYS A 64 -18.55 -16.65 -5.65
CA LYS A 64 -19.40 -16.99 -4.51
C LYS A 64 -19.20 -18.43 -4.01
N ALA A 65 -18.02 -19.00 -4.21
CA ALA A 65 -17.66 -20.31 -3.69
C ALA A 65 -17.50 -20.30 -2.16
N PHE A 66 -17.31 -19.11 -1.58
CA PHE A 66 -17.23 -18.89 -0.14
C PHE A 66 -18.17 -17.75 0.28
N PRO A 67 -18.87 -17.88 1.42
CA PRO A 67 -19.60 -16.75 1.99
C PRO A 67 -18.60 -15.69 2.44
N VAL A 68 -18.73 -14.49 1.90
CA VAL A 68 -17.98 -13.33 2.36
C VAL A 68 -18.64 -12.84 3.65
N LEU A 69 -17.84 -12.61 4.69
CA LEU A 69 -18.33 -11.96 5.89
C LEU A 69 -18.85 -10.55 5.55
N PRO A 70 -19.93 -10.08 6.21
CA PRO A 70 -20.42 -8.73 6.03
C PRO A 70 -19.32 -7.69 6.17
N GLY A 71 -19.18 -6.83 5.15
CA GLY A 71 -18.12 -5.82 5.08
C GLY A 71 -16.82 -6.30 4.42
N GLY A 72 -16.74 -7.58 4.00
CA GLY A 72 -15.67 -8.26 3.25
C GLY A 72 -15.21 -7.61 1.95
N ILE A 73 -13.96 -7.84 1.55
CA ILE A 73 -13.49 -7.46 0.23
C ILE A 73 -13.91 -8.59 -0.70
N GLU A 74 -14.79 -8.25 -1.63
CA GLU A 74 -15.40 -9.22 -2.55
C GLU A 74 -14.72 -9.21 -3.92
N ASP A 75 -13.81 -8.27 -4.16
CA ASP A 75 -13.19 -8.02 -5.45
C ASP A 75 -11.66 -8.01 -5.34
N LEU A 76 -10.99 -8.71 -6.25
CA LEU A 76 -9.53 -8.72 -6.38
C LEU A 76 -8.98 -7.29 -6.56
N GLY A 77 -9.64 -6.45 -7.36
CA GLY A 77 -9.21 -5.08 -7.62
C GLY A 77 -9.00 -4.27 -6.34
N ARG A 78 -9.94 -4.35 -5.39
CA ARG A 78 -9.84 -3.62 -4.12
C ARG A 78 -8.67 -4.10 -3.24
N VAL A 79 -8.29 -5.37 -3.29
CA VAL A 79 -7.08 -5.87 -2.59
C VAL A 79 -5.80 -5.41 -3.27
N LEU A 80 -5.80 -5.37 -4.60
CA LEU A 80 -4.68 -4.81 -5.34
C LEU A 80 -4.52 -3.31 -5.04
N ASP A 81 -5.60 -2.55 -4.83
CA ASP A 81 -5.52 -1.14 -4.38
C ASP A 81 -4.87 -1.00 -3.01
N ILE A 82 -5.25 -1.85 -2.05
CA ILE A 82 -4.62 -1.88 -0.73
C ILE A 82 -3.13 -2.15 -0.88
N PHE A 83 -2.76 -3.10 -1.74
CA PHE A 83 -1.35 -3.41 -1.97
C PHE A 83 -0.60 -2.25 -2.63
N CYS A 84 -1.20 -1.58 -3.62
CA CYS A 84 -0.68 -0.33 -4.20
C CYS A 84 -0.42 0.74 -3.13
N VAL A 85 -1.36 0.94 -2.20
CA VAL A 85 -1.20 1.89 -1.09
C VAL A 85 0.02 1.54 -0.23
N LEU A 86 0.15 0.26 0.16
CA LEU A 86 1.28 -0.19 0.98
C LEU A 86 2.62 0.00 0.27
N CYS A 87 2.70 -0.39 -1.00
CA CYS A 87 3.93 -0.22 -1.79
C CYS A 87 4.26 1.26 -2.05
N THR A 88 3.24 2.10 -2.25
CA THR A 88 3.43 3.55 -2.39
C THR A 88 4.00 4.15 -1.12
N PHE A 89 3.45 3.77 0.04
CA PHE A 89 3.99 4.22 1.33
C PHE A 89 5.44 3.76 1.52
N ASP A 90 5.76 2.51 1.16
CA ASP A 90 7.13 1.98 1.22
C ASP A 90 8.09 2.83 0.36
N ASN A 91 7.73 3.12 -0.89
CA ASN A 91 8.52 3.97 -1.80
C ASN A 91 8.71 5.39 -1.23
N LEU A 92 7.64 6.01 -0.74
CA LEU A 92 7.68 7.36 -0.18
C LEU A 92 8.58 7.42 1.06
N ALA A 93 8.43 6.46 1.99
CA ALA A 93 9.23 6.39 3.19
C ALA A 93 10.72 6.18 2.87
N GLN A 94 11.04 5.25 1.97
CA GLN A 94 12.41 4.99 1.54
C GLN A 94 13.05 6.17 0.81
N SER A 95 12.26 6.98 0.10
CA SER A 95 12.75 8.20 -0.56
C SER A 95 12.98 9.38 0.41
N GLY A 96 12.61 9.23 1.70
CA GLY A 96 12.74 10.28 2.70
C GLY A 96 11.73 11.41 2.53
N TYR A 97 10.54 11.12 1.97
CA TYR A 97 9.49 12.11 1.77
C TYR A 97 9.08 12.74 3.10
N ALA A 98 9.33 14.04 3.24
CA ALA A 98 9.30 14.75 4.53
C ALA A 98 7.90 14.80 5.15
N ASP A 99 6.86 14.86 4.32
CA ASP A 99 5.49 15.01 4.79
C ASP A 99 4.82 13.67 5.13
N LEU A 100 5.43 12.53 4.81
CA LEU A 100 4.84 11.23 5.10
C LEU A 100 4.77 10.98 6.62
N ALA A 101 3.62 10.50 7.11
CA ALA A 101 3.54 9.94 8.45
C ALA A 101 4.68 8.95 8.68
N LYS A 102 5.42 9.15 9.78
CA LYS A 102 6.62 8.35 10.04
C LYS A 102 6.26 6.86 10.11
N PRO A 103 7.09 5.99 9.50
CA PRO A 103 6.97 4.54 9.73
C PRO A 103 6.98 4.23 11.23
N ALA A 104 6.32 3.14 11.64
CA ALA A 104 6.32 2.68 13.02
C ALA A 104 7.76 2.46 13.52
N PHE A 105 8.57 1.82 12.67
CA PHE A 105 9.98 1.55 12.87
C PHE A 105 10.60 1.09 11.54
N TRP A 106 11.93 0.98 11.52
CA TRP A 106 12.68 0.47 10.38
C TRP A 106 13.18 -0.95 10.67
N VAL A 107 13.00 -1.85 9.71
CA VAL A 107 13.41 -3.25 9.84
C VAL A 107 14.61 -3.49 8.94
N ARG A 108 15.68 -4.08 9.50
CA ARG A 108 16.77 -4.57 8.67
C ARG A 108 16.32 -5.87 7.99
N THR A 109 16.21 -5.85 6.67
CA THR A 109 15.74 -6.98 5.86
C THR A 109 16.86 -7.73 5.17
N GLY A 110 18.11 -7.22 5.29
CA GLY A 110 19.26 -7.71 4.55
C GLY A 110 20.55 -7.83 5.35
N ALA A 111 21.59 -8.33 4.67
CA ALA A 111 22.92 -8.50 5.26
C ALA A 111 23.69 -7.18 5.38
N THR A 112 23.39 -6.20 4.51
CA THR A 112 24.07 -4.90 4.52
C THR A 112 23.33 -3.88 5.40
N ARG A 113 24.07 -2.89 5.91
CA ARG A 113 23.52 -1.79 6.73
C ARG A 113 22.47 -0.94 5.99
N ARG A 114 22.42 -0.99 4.65
CA ARG A 114 21.55 -0.16 3.81
C ARG A 114 20.22 -0.83 3.45
N GLU A 115 20.08 -2.14 3.70
CA GLU A 115 18.86 -2.88 3.46
C GLU A 115 17.92 -2.73 4.66
N VAL A 116 17.33 -1.54 4.76
CA VAL A 116 16.29 -1.21 5.74
C VAL A 116 14.97 -0.96 5.02
N THR A 117 13.91 -1.55 5.56
CA THR A 117 12.55 -1.43 5.03
C THR A 117 11.65 -0.80 6.09
N PRO A 118 10.85 0.22 5.75
CA PRO A 118 9.92 0.85 6.67
C PRO A 118 8.79 -0.13 7.05
N ALA A 119 8.45 -0.17 8.33
CA ALA A 119 7.28 -0.89 8.83
C ALA A 119 6.10 0.08 8.96
N ILE A 120 5.05 -0.15 8.18
CA ILE A 120 3.87 0.71 8.11
C ILE A 120 2.94 0.39 9.28
N PRO A 121 2.59 1.33 10.17
CA PRO A 121 1.62 1.06 11.24
C PRO A 121 0.29 0.55 10.66
N VAL A 122 -0.29 -0.50 11.25
CA VAL A 122 -1.54 -1.11 10.74
C VAL A 122 -2.71 -0.13 10.79
N ASP A 123 -2.79 0.67 11.84
CA ASP A 123 -3.80 1.72 12.02
C ASP A 123 -3.69 2.81 10.95
N ILE A 124 -2.47 3.27 10.65
CA ILE A 124 -2.22 4.23 9.57
C ILE A 124 -2.59 3.63 8.21
N ALA A 125 -2.13 2.41 7.91
CA ALA A 125 -2.48 1.73 6.66
C ALA A 125 -4.00 1.54 6.52
N ALA A 126 -4.69 1.18 7.59
CA ALA A 126 -6.15 1.01 7.61
C ALA A 126 -6.87 2.34 7.38
N LYS A 127 -6.36 3.42 7.98
CA LYS A 127 -6.86 4.78 7.78
C LYS A 127 -6.73 5.21 6.32
N ILE A 128 -5.56 5.04 5.70
CA ILE A 128 -5.35 5.33 4.26
C ILE A 128 -6.32 4.49 3.42
N CYS A 129 -6.46 3.20 3.73
CA CYS A 129 -7.35 2.33 2.96
C CYS A 129 -8.85 2.61 3.21
N GLY A 130 -9.22 3.47 4.16
CA GLY A 130 -10.61 3.74 4.53
C GLY A 130 -11.34 2.53 5.11
N ILE A 131 -10.63 1.63 5.80
CA ILE A 131 -11.16 0.38 6.36
C ILE A 131 -10.73 0.19 7.81
N SER A 132 -11.37 -0.73 8.54
CA SER A 132 -10.95 -1.04 9.92
C SER A 132 -9.64 -1.84 9.95
N SER A 133 -8.88 -1.71 11.03
CA SER A 133 -7.61 -2.43 11.18
C SER A 133 -7.76 -3.95 11.22
N SER A 134 -8.85 -4.47 11.80
CA SER A 134 -9.16 -5.91 11.78
C SER A 134 -9.40 -6.40 10.36
N PHE A 135 -10.08 -5.58 9.57
CA PHE A 135 -10.44 -5.87 8.21
C PHE A 135 -9.25 -5.82 7.25
N LEU A 136 -8.39 -4.81 7.40
CA LEU A 136 -7.12 -4.75 6.69
C LEU A 136 -6.32 -6.02 6.93
N ARG A 137 -6.15 -6.44 8.19
CA ARG A 137 -5.40 -7.67 8.52
C ARG A 137 -5.97 -8.91 7.84
N ALA A 138 -7.30 -9.07 7.84
CA ALA A 138 -7.95 -10.20 7.17
C ALA A 138 -7.70 -10.17 5.65
N SER A 139 -7.79 -8.98 5.04
CA SER A 139 -7.58 -8.77 3.61
C SER A 139 -6.14 -9.03 3.16
N LEU A 140 -5.17 -8.85 4.06
CA LEU A 140 -3.75 -9.12 3.77
C LEU A 140 -3.40 -10.62 3.86
N VAL A 141 -4.25 -11.49 4.42
CA VAL A 141 -3.91 -12.92 4.59
C VAL A 141 -3.46 -13.61 3.30
N PRO A 142 -4.14 -13.44 2.15
CA PRO A 142 -3.68 -14.04 0.89
C PRO A 142 -2.32 -13.47 0.42
N LEU A 143 -2.11 -12.16 0.58
CA LEU A 143 -0.84 -11.49 0.24
C LEU A 143 0.31 -11.97 1.14
N ILE A 144 0.04 -12.23 2.42
CA ILE A 144 1.00 -12.84 3.35
C ILE A 144 1.37 -14.25 2.89
N LYS A 145 0.40 -15.04 2.42
CA LYS A 145 0.66 -16.39 1.88
C LYS A 145 1.50 -16.36 0.61
N ASP A 146 1.31 -15.37 -0.25
CA ASP A 146 2.17 -15.15 -1.42
C ASP A 146 3.56 -14.57 -1.04
N GLY A 147 3.75 -14.16 0.22
CA GLY A 147 4.99 -13.55 0.70
C GLY A 147 5.18 -12.09 0.25
N ALA A 148 4.11 -11.43 -0.21
CA ALA A 148 4.15 -10.05 -0.68
C ALA A 148 4.22 -9.04 0.48
N VAL A 149 3.64 -9.39 1.61
CA VAL A 149 3.67 -8.58 2.85
C VAL A 149 3.89 -9.47 4.07
N GLU A 150 4.35 -8.86 5.16
CA GLU A 150 4.50 -9.52 6.45
C GLU A 150 3.90 -8.65 7.56
N LEU A 151 3.17 -9.27 8.49
CA LEU A 151 2.72 -8.60 9.71
C LEU A 151 3.75 -8.82 10.82
N ILE A 152 4.27 -7.72 11.33
CA ILE A 152 5.30 -7.72 12.37
C ILE A 152 4.85 -6.91 13.58
N ARG A 153 5.51 -7.13 14.71
CA ARG A 153 5.24 -6.40 15.95
C ARG A 153 6.55 -5.92 16.57
N SER A 154 6.61 -4.66 16.98
CA SER A 154 7.76 -4.13 17.71
C SER A 154 7.86 -4.76 19.11
N PRO A 155 9.03 -4.68 19.77
CA PRO A 155 9.17 -5.04 21.18
C PRO A 155 8.20 -4.28 22.11
N SER A 156 7.80 -3.07 21.73
CA SER A 156 6.81 -2.25 22.44
C SER A 156 5.35 -2.61 22.14
N GLY A 157 5.09 -3.63 21.31
CA GLY A 157 3.74 -4.13 21.00
C GLY A 157 3.04 -3.47 19.80
N VAL A 158 3.69 -2.51 19.12
CA VAL A 158 3.13 -1.82 17.95
C VAL A 158 3.09 -2.78 16.76
N SER A 159 1.91 -2.96 16.17
CA SER A 159 1.74 -3.83 15.00
C SER A 159 1.94 -3.05 13.71
N ALA A 160 2.74 -3.59 12.80
CA ALA A 160 3.06 -2.96 11.53
C ALA A 160 3.06 -3.97 10.37
N ILE A 161 3.04 -3.45 9.16
CA ILE A 161 3.06 -4.17 7.89
C ILE A 161 4.39 -3.88 7.21
N LEU A 162 5.06 -4.92 6.77
CA LEU A 162 6.28 -4.84 5.98
C LEU A 162 5.96 -5.26 4.55
N VAL A 163 6.27 -4.42 3.57
CA VAL A 163 6.17 -4.80 2.15
C VAL A 163 7.45 -5.53 1.75
N LYS A 164 7.31 -6.66 1.04
CA LYS A 164 8.46 -7.42 0.55
C LYS A 164 8.80 -6.98 -0.88
N PRO A 165 10.09 -6.84 -1.23
CA PRO A 165 10.48 -6.40 -2.57
C PRO A 165 10.16 -7.46 -3.64
N GLY A 166 10.03 -7.00 -4.88
CA GLY A 166 9.96 -7.89 -6.05
C GLY A 166 8.55 -8.33 -6.44
N PHE A 167 7.52 -7.74 -5.86
CA PHE A 167 6.12 -7.92 -6.26
C PHE A 167 5.58 -6.78 -7.12
N VAL A 168 6.36 -5.71 -7.27
CA VAL A 168 6.05 -4.53 -8.09
C VAL A 168 7.21 -4.26 -9.07
N ASN A 169 6.90 -3.74 -10.24
CA ASN A 169 7.87 -3.31 -11.23
C ASN A 169 8.48 -1.94 -10.87
N ASP A 170 9.39 -1.94 -9.89
CA ASP A 170 9.95 -0.70 -9.31
C ASP A 170 11.08 -0.07 -10.15
N MET A 171 11.11 -0.29 -11.46
CA MET A 171 12.22 0.19 -12.31
C MET A 171 12.39 1.72 -12.25
N SER A 172 11.29 2.46 -12.20
CA SER A 172 11.29 3.93 -12.07
C SER A 172 11.80 4.37 -10.69
N PHE A 173 11.34 3.72 -9.62
CA PHE A 173 11.78 4.00 -8.25
C PHE A 173 13.27 3.69 -8.02
N ARG A 174 13.74 2.55 -8.52
CA ARG A 174 15.16 2.16 -8.42
C ARG A 174 16.09 3.10 -9.17
N ARG A 175 15.63 3.71 -10.26
CA ARG A 175 16.38 4.77 -10.96
C ARG A 175 16.46 6.03 -10.12
N TYR A 176 15.38 6.39 -9.43
CA TYR A 176 15.36 7.55 -8.53
C TYR A 176 16.35 7.41 -7.37
N LEU A 177 16.35 6.28 -6.65
CA LEU A 177 17.26 6.04 -5.51
C LEU A 177 18.75 5.97 -5.87
N ARG A 178 19.11 5.87 -7.15
CA ARG A 178 20.50 5.79 -7.61
C ARG A 178 21.10 7.15 -8.00
N ASN A 179 20.28 8.18 -8.11
CA ASN A 179 20.71 9.56 -8.36
C ASN A 179 20.84 10.32 -7.04
#